data_AF-A0A7S2S0Q9-F1
#
_entry.id   AF-A0A7S2S0Q9-F1
#
_cell.length_a   1.000
_cell.length_b   1.000
_cell.length_c   1.000
_cell.angle_alpha   90.00
_cell.angle_beta   90.00
_cell.angle_gamma   90.00
#
_symmetry.space_group_name_H-M   'P 1'
#
loop_
_entity.id
_entity.type
_entity.pdbx_description
1 polymer ?
#
loop_
_entity_poly.entity_id
_entity_poly.type
_entity_poly.pdbx_seq_one_letter_code
_entity_poly.pdbx_strand_id
1 'polypeptide(L)'
;MPESRGYLGISAPISEAPPTAKDLSLNTELERTLAGLGVYEDDTRATLRKLVLEKLRSHVRDWAVGMAKDRGLANPGRAGADLMTFGSYALQVHTPEADIDVLCVAPRHVTRLDFFDASRATT
;
A
#
# COMPACT_ATOMS: atom_id res chain seq x y z
N MET A 1 -19.42 23.34 14.14
CA MET A 1 -18.37 22.75 13.30
C MET A 1 -17.08 23.49 13.61
N PRO A 2 -15.96 22.83 13.94
CA PRO A 2 -14.70 23.54 14.11
C PRO A 2 -14.32 24.17 12.76
N GLU A 3 -13.94 25.45 12.79
CA GLU A 3 -13.51 26.21 11.62
C GLU A 3 -12.34 25.49 10.93
N SER A 4 -12.38 25.36 9.60
CA SER A 4 -11.26 24.77 8.86
C SER A 4 -10.06 25.71 8.96
N ARG A 5 -9.07 25.33 9.76
CA ARG A 5 -7.77 25.99 9.75
C ARG A 5 -7.22 25.87 8.33
N GLY A 6 -6.91 26.99 7.68
CA GLY A 6 -6.39 27.04 6.31
C GLY A 6 -4.97 26.47 6.14
N TYR A 7 -4.50 25.67 7.10
CA TYR A 7 -3.17 25.07 7.16
C TYR A 7 -3.27 23.67 7.79
N LEU A 8 -2.35 22.79 7.41
CA LEU A 8 -2.25 21.43 7.97
C LEU A 8 -1.56 21.46 9.34
N GLY A 9 -2.07 20.69 10.30
CA GLY A 9 -1.47 20.54 11.65
C GLY A 9 -2.21 21.26 12.77
N ILE A 10 -1.65 21.18 13.99
CA ILE A 10 -2.28 21.71 15.21
C ILE A 10 -1.84 23.14 15.57
N SER A 11 -0.78 23.65 14.95
CA SER A 11 -0.25 25.02 15.12
C SER A 11 -0.16 25.73 13.78
N ALA A 12 -0.08 27.07 13.81
CA ALA A 12 0.17 27.87 12.61
C ALA A 12 1.53 27.51 11.95
N PRO A 13 1.66 27.70 10.64
CA PRO A 13 2.93 27.50 9.93
C PRO A 13 4.00 28.48 10.44
N ILE A 14 5.26 28.05 10.43
CA ILE A 14 6.41 28.91 10.77
C ILE A 14 6.67 29.93 9.66
N SER A 15 6.49 29.52 8.40
CA SER A 15 6.66 30.35 7.22
C SER A 15 5.73 29.85 6.12
N GLU A 16 5.11 30.80 5.42
CA GLU A 16 4.33 30.55 4.20
C GLU A 16 5.08 31.04 2.95
N ALA A 17 6.36 31.41 3.09
CA ALA A 17 7.17 31.89 1.98
C ALA A 17 7.37 30.79 0.91
N PRO A 18 7.14 31.08 -0.38
CA PRO A 18 7.41 30.14 -1.47
C PRO A 18 8.92 29.96 -1.70
N PRO A 19 9.35 28.89 -2.38
CA PRO A 19 10.76 28.68 -2.73
C PRO A 19 11.28 29.79 -3.65
N THR A 20 12.55 30.17 -3.45
CA THR A 20 13.27 31.09 -4.33
C THR A 20 13.78 30.36 -5.59
N ALA A 21 14.24 31.12 -6.58
CA ALA A 21 14.91 30.55 -7.77
C ALA A 21 16.14 29.70 -7.40
N LYS A 22 16.85 30.07 -6.33
CA LYS A 22 18.00 29.30 -5.82
C LYS A 22 17.55 27.96 -5.22
N ASP A 23 16.45 27.96 -4.45
CA ASP A 23 15.91 26.73 -3.84
C ASP A 23 15.45 25.74 -4.92
N LEU A 24 14.80 26.23 -5.97
CA LEU A 24 14.41 25.41 -7.12
C LEU A 24 15.62 24.80 -7.83
N SER A 25 16.69 25.59 -8.04
CA SER A 25 17.94 25.08 -8.62
C SER A 25 18.57 23.98 -7.76
N LEU A 26 18.57 24.14 -6.44
CA LEU A 26 19.12 23.14 -5.52
C LEU A 26 18.25 21.88 -5.48
N ASN A 27 16.92 22.01 -5.58
CA ASN A 27 16.01 20.87 -5.67
C ASN A 27 16.30 20.02 -6.92
N THR A 28 16.52 20.64 -8.08
CA THR A 28 16.90 19.91 -9.29
C THR A 28 18.25 19.19 -9.16
N GLU A 29 19.21 19.77 -8.44
CA GLU A 29 20.49 19.12 -8.16
C GLU A 29 20.34 17.93 -7.20
N LEU A 30 19.48 18.06 -6.19
CA LEU A 30 19.11 16.98 -5.29
C LEU A 30 18.49 15.80 -6.05
N GLU A 31 17.48 16.06 -6.90
CA GLU A 31 16.83 15.03 -7.71
C GLU A 31 17.82 14.31 -8.63
N ARG A 32 18.74 15.05 -9.28
CA ARG A 32 19.81 14.47 -10.10
C ARG A 32 20.74 13.58 -9.29
N THR A 33 21.09 14.01 -8.08
CA THR A 33 21.95 13.24 -7.17
C THR A 33 21.26 11.95 -6.75
N LEU A 34 19.99 12.01 -6.34
CA LEU A 34 19.20 10.84 -5.97
C LEU A 34 19.07 9.85 -7.15
N ALA A 35 18.82 10.35 -8.36
CA ALA A 35 18.79 9.51 -9.55
C ALA A 35 20.13 8.81 -9.80
N GLY A 36 21.25 9.51 -9.62
CA GLY A 36 22.60 8.93 -9.72
C GLY A 36 22.92 7.88 -8.66
N LEU A 37 22.25 7.93 -7.50
CA LEU A 37 22.35 6.91 -6.45
C LEU A 37 21.45 5.69 -6.70
N GLY A 38 20.61 5.71 -7.74
CA GLY A 38 19.73 4.59 -8.10
C GLY A 38 18.62 4.34 -7.08
N VAL A 39 18.14 5.36 -6.37
CA VAL A 39 17.10 5.18 -5.34
C VAL A 39 15.67 5.09 -5.91
N TYR A 40 15.49 5.41 -7.20
CA TYR A 40 14.18 5.33 -7.86
C TYR A 40 13.98 3.96 -8.52
N GLU A 41 12.79 3.40 -8.36
CA GLU A 41 12.36 2.17 -9.04
C GLU A 41 12.17 2.39 -10.55
N ASP A 42 12.57 1.41 -11.37
CA ASP A 42 12.28 1.40 -12.81
C ASP A 42 10.88 0.85 -13.14
N ASP A 43 10.37 1.18 -14.33
CA ASP A 43 9.03 0.80 -14.78
C ASP A 43 8.81 -0.72 -14.88
N THR A 44 9.87 -1.49 -15.16
CA THR A 44 9.77 -2.96 -15.28
C THR A 44 9.49 -3.55 -13.90
N ARG A 45 10.24 -3.12 -12.90
CA ARG A 45 10.09 -3.55 -11.51
C ARG A 45 8.78 -3.05 -10.89
N ALA A 46 8.39 -1.80 -11.17
CA ALA A 46 7.10 -1.25 -10.76
C ALA A 46 5.92 -2.05 -11.34
N THR A 47 6.01 -2.44 -12.61
CA THR A 47 5.00 -3.28 -13.26
C THR A 47 4.94 -4.67 -12.63
N LEU A 48 6.10 -5.28 -12.34
CA LEU A 48 6.15 -6.57 -11.66
C LEU A 48 5.51 -6.52 -10.27
N ARG A 49 5.76 -5.48 -9.47
CA ARG A 49 5.13 -5.29 -8.16
C ARG A 49 3.61 -5.21 -8.26
N LYS A 50 3.08 -4.46 -9.23
CA LYS A 50 1.63 -4.36 -9.48
C LYS A 50 1.03 -5.73 -9.83
N LEU A 51 1.67 -6.49 -10.72
CA LEU A 51 1.22 -7.84 -11.09
C LEU A 51 1.17 -8.79 -9.90
N VAL A 52 2.19 -8.76 -9.04
CA VAL A 52 2.23 -9.58 -7.81
C VAL A 52 1.08 -9.21 -6.87
N LEU A 53 0.84 -7.91 -6.66
CA LEU A 53 -0.26 -7.43 -5.83
C LEU A 53 -1.64 -7.84 -6.38
N GLU A 54 -1.83 -7.79 -7.69
CA GLU A 54 -3.07 -8.24 -8.34
C GLU A 54 -3.28 -9.74 -8.15
N LYS A 55 -2.23 -10.55 -8.32
CA LYS A 55 -2.30 -12.00 -8.11
C LYS A 55 -2.62 -12.34 -6.66
N LEU A 56 -1.91 -11.73 -5.70
CA LEU A 56 -2.16 -11.91 -4.27
C LEU A 56 -3.60 -11.51 -3.89
N ARG A 57 -4.08 -10.40 -4.46
CA ARG A 57 -5.46 -9.91 -4.24
C ARG A 57 -6.50 -10.91 -4.74
N SER A 58 -6.28 -11.55 -5.89
CA SER A 58 -7.15 -12.63 -6.36
C SER A 58 -7.15 -13.79 -5.38
N HIS A 59 -5.96 -14.25 -4.95
CA HIS A 59 -5.85 -15.38 -4.03
C HIS A 59 -6.56 -15.13 -2.70
N VAL A 60 -6.42 -13.93 -2.12
CA VAL A 60 -7.10 -13.57 -0.87
C VAL A 60 -8.63 -13.54 -1.03
N ARG A 61 -9.13 -13.07 -2.17
CA ARG A 61 -10.58 -13.07 -2.45
C ARG A 61 -11.12 -14.48 -2.61
N ASP A 62 -10.44 -15.30 -3.40
CA ASP A 62 -10.84 -16.69 -3.65
C ASP A 62 -10.81 -17.50 -2.35
N TRP A 63 -9.77 -17.30 -1.53
CA TRP A 63 -9.65 -17.88 -0.20
C TRP A 63 -10.82 -17.47 0.72
N ALA A 64 -11.18 -16.19 0.76
CA ALA A 64 -12.30 -15.71 1.58
C ALA A 64 -13.66 -16.29 1.11
N VAL A 65 -13.86 -16.42 -0.21
CA VAL A 65 -15.04 -17.10 -0.77
C VAL A 65 -15.07 -18.58 -0.37
N GLY A 66 -13.93 -19.27 -0.44
CA GLY A 66 -13.79 -20.65 0.05
C GLY A 66 -14.15 -20.78 1.54
N MET A 67 -13.65 -19.86 2.36
CA MET A 67 -13.94 -19.81 3.79
C MET A 67 -15.42 -19.60 4.10
N ALA A 68 -16.09 -18.76 3.32
CA ALA A 68 -17.53 -18.55 3.45
C ALA A 68 -18.33 -19.80 3.06
N LYS A 69 -17.88 -20.57 2.06
CA LYS A 69 -18.50 -21.85 1.65
C LYS A 69 -18.35 -22.91 2.73
N ASP A 70 -17.14 -23.09 3.26
CA ASP A 70 -16.86 -24.10 4.31
C ASP A 70 -17.70 -23.88 5.56
N ARG A 71 -18.05 -22.61 5.83
CA ARG A 71 -18.88 -22.20 6.97
C ARG A 71 -20.38 -22.14 6.66
N GLY A 72 -20.80 -22.55 5.46
CA GLY A 72 -22.21 -22.62 5.06
C GLY A 72 -22.92 -21.26 4.98
N LEU A 73 -22.22 -20.18 4.66
CA LEU A 73 -22.82 -18.84 4.58
C LEU A 73 -23.72 -18.72 3.34
N ALA A 74 -24.84 -18.01 3.48
CA ALA A 74 -25.87 -17.91 2.43
C ALA A 74 -25.42 -17.25 1.11
N ASN A 75 -24.39 -16.39 1.15
CA ASN A 75 -23.90 -15.65 -0.03
C ASN A 75 -22.35 -15.63 -0.07
N PRO A 76 -21.70 -16.76 -0.33
CA PRO A 76 -20.24 -16.86 -0.24
C PRO A 76 -19.52 -16.03 -1.31
N GLY A 77 -20.12 -15.83 -2.49
CA GLY A 77 -19.58 -14.98 -3.56
C GLY A 77 -19.55 -13.48 -3.23
N ARG A 78 -20.13 -13.08 -2.08
CA ARG A 78 -20.06 -11.71 -1.54
C ARG A 78 -19.07 -11.59 -0.38
N ALA A 79 -18.26 -12.60 -0.10
CA ALA A 79 -17.21 -12.52 0.91
C ALA A 79 -16.18 -11.45 0.48
N GLY A 80 -16.27 -10.26 1.08
CA GLY A 80 -15.38 -9.14 0.79
C GLY A 80 -14.06 -9.31 1.51
N ALA A 81 -13.02 -9.71 0.79
CA ALA A 81 -11.64 -9.62 1.24
C ALA A 81 -10.81 -8.81 0.25
N ASP A 82 -9.81 -8.09 0.75
CA ASP A 82 -8.96 -7.25 -0.08
C ASP A 82 -7.58 -7.05 0.53
N LEU A 83 -6.65 -6.57 -0.30
CA LEU A 83 -5.31 -6.17 0.14
C LEU A 83 -5.17 -4.66 0.13
N MET A 84 -4.63 -4.12 1.21
CA MET A 84 -4.26 -2.71 1.33
C MET A 84 -2.76 -2.60 1.50
N THR A 85 -2.11 -1.82 0.65
CA THR A 85 -0.69 -1.50 0.84
C THR A 85 -0.53 -0.43 1.91
N PHE A 86 0.55 -0.51 2.68
CA PHE A 86 0.98 0.56 3.58
C PHE A 86 2.49 0.73 3.47
N GLY A 87 3.10 1.52 4.36
CA GLY A 87 4.54 1.71 4.38
C GLY A 87 5.09 2.46 3.16
N SER A 88 6.37 2.27 2.89
CA SER A 88 7.15 3.02 1.89
C SER A 88 6.58 2.88 0.48
N TYR A 89 6.10 1.70 0.11
CA TYR A 89 5.48 1.43 -1.19
C TYR A 89 4.18 2.23 -1.40
N ALA A 90 3.31 2.27 -0.38
CA ALA A 90 2.07 3.05 -0.46
C ALA A 90 2.32 4.56 -0.53
N LEU A 91 3.42 5.03 0.05
CA LEU A 91 3.86 6.43 0.01
C LEU A 91 4.64 6.78 -1.28
N GLN A 92 4.94 5.80 -2.14
CA GLN A 92 5.72 5.97 -3.38
C GLN A 92 7.15 6.51 -3.14
N VAL A 93 7.76 6.15 -2.02
CA VAL A 93 9.14 6.55 -1.63
C VAL A 93 10.04 5.34 -1.39
N HIS A 94 9.65 4.16 -1.87
CA HIS A 94 10.41 2.92 -1.73
C HIS A 94 11.59 2.85 -2.71
N THR A 95 12.68 2.25 -2.27
CA THR A 95 13.87 1.99 -3.12
C THR A 95 13.72 0.70 -3.93
N PRO A 96 14.62 0.45 -4.92
CA PRO A 96 14.74 -0.83 -5.62
C PRO A 96 14.58 -2.09 -4.76
N GLU A 97 15.26 -2.13 -3.63
CA GLU A 97 15.35 -3.32 -2.79
C GLU A 97 14.29 -3.40 -1.69
N ALA A 98 13.44 -2.39 -1.55
CA ALA A 98 12.41 -2.37 -0.50
C ALA A 98 11.42 -3.53 -0.67
N ASP A 99 10.80 -3.97 0.40
CA ASP A 99 9.67 -4.90 0.35
C ASP A 99 8.36 -4.17 -0.03
N ILE A 100 7.25 -4.92 -0.02
CA ILE A 100 5.90 -4.37 -0.12
C ILE A 100 5.11 -4.79 1.11
N ASP A 101 4.81 -3.82 1.97
CA ASP A 101 3.94 -4.01 3.10
C ASP A 101 2.47 -4.11 2.67
N VAL A 102 1.83 -5.24 2.94
CA VAL A 102 0.41 -5.49 2.63
C VAL A 102 -0.37 -5.95 3.85
N LEU A 103 -1.53 -5.36 4.05
CA LEU A 103 -2.53 -5.76 5.03
C LEU A 103 -3.67 -6.50 4.31
N CYS A 104 -3.93 -7.74 4.71
CA CYS A 104 -5.12 -8.47 4.31
C CYS A 104 -6.31 -8.06 5.19
N VAL A 105 -7.33 -7.47 4.56
CA VAL A 105 -8.59 -7.12 5.20
C VAL A 105 -9.62 -8.18 4.83
N ALA A 106 -10.16 -8.86 5.83
CA ALA A 106 -11.06 -9.99 5.67
C ALA A 106 -12.35 -9.79 6.50
N PRO A 107 -13.47 -10.43 6.12
CA PRO A 107 -14.73 -10.30 6.84
C PRO A 107 -14.66 -10.99 8.20
N ARG A 108 -15.54 -10.59 9.14
CA ARG A 108 -15.53 -11.05 10.55
C ARG A 108 -15.45 -12.57 10.75
N HIS A 109 -15.99 -13.37 9.85
CA HIS A 109 -15.96 -14.83 9.98
C HIS A 109 -14.58 -15.43 9.68
N VAL A 110 -13.67 -14.69 9.06
CA VAL A 110 -12.28 -15.10 8.85
C VAL A 110 -11.46 -14.66 10.06
N THR A 111 -10.78 -15.61 10.68
CA THR A 111 -9.95 -15.39 11.87
C THR A 111 -8.47 -15.38 11.52
N ARG A 112 -7.64 -14.91 12.45
CA ARG A 112 -6.18 -15.00 12.32
C ARG A 112 -5.68 -16.44 12.24
N LEU A 113 -6.38 -17.39 12.88
CA LEU A 113 -6.02 -18.81 12.79
C LEU A 113 -6.27 -19.34 11.38
N ASP A 114 -7.38 -18.96 10.75
CA ASP A 114 -7.65 -19.33 9.35
C ASP A 114 -6.56 -18.80 8.40
N PHE A 115 -6.00 -17.61 8.69
CA PHE A 115 -4.92 -17.01 7.88
C PHE A 115 -3.59 -17.76 8.00
N PHE A 116 -3.26 -18.28 9.18
CA PHE A 116 -2.01 -19.00 9.44
C PHE A 116 -2.16 -20.54 9.38
N ASP A 117 -3.31 -21.04 8.95
CA ASP A 117 -3.56 -22.47 8.81
C ASP A 117 -2.85 -23.03 7.56
N ALA A 118 -1.66 -23.61 7.78
CA ALA A 118 -0.85 -24.22 6.74
C ALA A 118 -1.50 -25.46 6.09
N SER A 119 -2.50 -26.09 6.72
CA SER A 119 -3.21 -27.24 6.12
C SER A 119 -4.12 -26.83 4.95
N ARG A 120 -4.42 -25.53 4.85
CA ARG A 120 -5.16 -24.91 3.74
C ARG A 120 -4.24 -24.37 2.63
N ALA A 121 -2.93 -24.47 2.80
CA ALA A 121 -1.97 -24.20 1.73
C ALA A 121 -1.93 -25.43 0.81
N THR A 122 -2.80 -25.49 -0.19
CA THR A 122 -2.80 -26.61 -1.16
C THR A 122 -2.53 -26.12 -2.58
N THR A 123 -1.47 -26.72 -3.14
CA THR A 123 -1.20 -27.16 -4.53
C THR A 123 -1.42 -26.21 -5.70
#